data_AF-A0A285EDE2-F1
#
_entry.id   AF-A0A285EDE2-F1
#
_cell.length_a   1.000
_cell.length_b   1.000
_cell.length_c   1.000
_cell.angle_alpha   90.00
_cell.angle_beta   90.00
_cell.angle_gamma   90.00
#
_symmetry.space_group_name_H-M   'P 1'
#
loop_
_entity.id
_entity.type
_entity.pdbx_description
1 polymer ?
#
loop_
_entity_poly.entity_id
_entity_poly.type
_entity_poly.pdbx_seq_one_letter_code
_entity_poly.pdbx_strand_id
1 'polypeptide(L)' 'MVVATHSPVLAALPGARLLGVGPRELREAAWDDLELTAGWRQVLGDPASYPRHLT' A
#
# COMPACT_ATOMS: atom_id res chain seq x y z
N MET A 1 8.42 8.14 -15.99
CA MET A 1 6.99 8.32 -15.65
C MET A 1 6.87 8.33 -14.14
N VAL A 2 6.03 9.20 -13.57
CA VAL A 2 5.74 9.25 -12.14
C VAL A 2 4.25 9.02 -11.97
N VAL A 3 3.87 8.13 -11.06
CA VAL A 3 2.47 7.77 -10.79
C VAL A 3 2.23 7.86 -9.30
N ALA A 4 1.20 8.60 -8.89
CA ALA A 4 0.66 8.52 -7.55
C ALA A 4 -0.42 7.43 -7.54
N THR A 5 -0.23 6.40 -6.70
CA THR A 5 -1.18 5.29 -6.64
C THR A 5 -1.28 4.74 -5.23
N HIS A 6 -2.49 4.32 -4.87
CA HIS A 6 -2.76 3.47 -3.71
C HIS A 6 -3.00 2.02 -4.14
N SER A 7 -2.63 1.63 -5.36
CA SER A 7 -2.75 0.25 -5.83
C SER A 7 -1.49 -0.55 -5.48
N PRO A 8 -1.62 -1.63 -4.70
CA PRO A 8 -0.48 -2.44 -4.34
C PRO A 8 0.11 -3.18 -5.54
N VAL A 9 -0.73 -3.55 -6.50
CA VAL A 9 -0.33 -4.25 -7.73
C VAL A 9 0.63 -3.39 -8.57
N LEU A 10 0.37 -2.08 -8.66
CA LEU A 10 1.25 -1.16 -9.38
C LEU A 10 2.56 -0.92 -8.65
N ALA A 11 2.53 -0.87 -7.32
CA ALA A 11 3.74 -0.66 -6.52
C ALA A 11 4.59 -1.95 -6.36
N ALA A 12 4.04 -3.13 -6.68
CA ALA A 12 4.81 -4.38 -6.76
C ALA A 12 5.53 -4.58 -8.11
N LEU A 13 5.48 -3.60 -9.03
CA LEU A 13 6.14 -3.73 -10.34
C LEU A 13 7.66 -3.86 -10.18
N PRO A 14 8.31 -4.82 -10.88
CA PRO A 14 9.75 -5.00 -10.81
C PRO A 14 10.51 -3.72 -11.20
N GLY A 15 11.50 -3.34 -10.40
CA GLY A 15 12.30 -2.14 -10.63
C GLY A 15 11.59 -0.82 -10.33
N ALA A 16 10.37 -0.86 -9.79
CA ALA A 16 9.70 0.34 -9.31
C ALA A 16 10.45 0.92 -8.10
N ARG A 17 10.76 2.22 -8.17
CA ARG A 17 11.24 2.97 -7.01
C ARG A 17 10.04 3.54 -6.26
N LEU A 18 9.85 3.11 -5.02
CA LEU A 18 8.68 3.47 -4.22
C LEU A 18 9.03 4.64 -3.30
N LEU A 19 8.16 5.66 -3.31
CA LEU A 19 8.27 6.82 -2.45
C LEU A 19 7.02 6.90 -1.58
N GLY A 20 7.20 6.81 -0.27
CA GLY A 20 6.17 7.07 0.72
C GLY A 20 5.95 8.57 0.88
N VAL A 21 4.69 8.99 0.87
CA VAL A 21 4.29 10.39 1.08
C VAL A 21 4.14 10.64 2.57
N GLY A 22 5.11 11.32 3.15
CA GLY A 22 5.03 11.84 4.51
C GLY A 22 4.43 13.24 4.56
N PRO A 23 4.13 13.78 5.75
CA PRO A 23 3.50 15.10 5.91
C PRO A 23 4.30 16.27 5.31
N ARG A 24 5.64 16.13 5.21
CA ARG A 24 6.54 17.19 4.75
C ARG A 24 7.63 16.71 3.79
N GLU A 25 7.72 15.41 3.54
CA GLU A 25 8.79 14.83 2.76
C GLU A 25 8.33 13.57 2.01
N LEU A 26 9.05 13.28 0.92
CA LEU A 26 8.97 11.99 0.25
C LEU A 26 10.15 11.16 0.74
N ARG A 27 9.87 9.96 1.24
CA ARG A 27 10.91 9.02 1.69
C ARG A 27 10.88 7.77 0.84
N GLU A 28 12.04 7.20 0.56
CA GLU A 28 12.07 5.88 -0.08
C GLU A 28 11.48 4.83 0.86
N ALA A 29 10.79 3.84 0.29
CA ALA A 29 10.11 2.79 1.05
C ALA A 29 10.29 1.45 0.35
N ALA A 30 10.36 0.36 1.11
CA ALA A 30 10.22 -0.97 0.55
C ALA A 30 8.75 -1.31 0.38
N TRP A 31 8.46 -2.20 -0.57
CA TRP A 31 7.13 -2.72 -0.83
C TRP A 31 6.46 -3.26 0.45
N ASP A 32 7.23 -3.95 1.28
CA ASP A 32 6.77 -4.57 2.53
C ASP A 32 6.48 -3.57 3.64
N ASP A 33 7.06 -2.37 3.60
CA ASP A 33 6.93 -1.32 4.62
C ASP A 33 5.76 -0.35 4.32
N LEU A 34 5.09 -0.51 3.19
CA LEU A 34 3.95 0.34 2.85
C LEU A 34 2.73 -0.04 3.71
N GLU A 35 2.12 0.96 4.35
CA GLU A 35 0.85 0.80 5.08
C GLU A 35 -0.22 0.15 4.23
N LEU A 36 -0.23 0.48 2.93
CA LEU A 36 -1.08 -0.16 1.93
C LEU A 36 -0.87 -1.67 1.88
N THR A 37 0.38 -2.12 1.77
CA THR A 37 0.72 -3.55 1.70
C THR A 37 0.27 -4.28 2.96
N ALA A 38 0.43 -3.66 4.13
CA ALA A 38 -0.06 -4.20 5.39
C ALA A 38 -1.59 -4.36 5.40
N GLY A 39 -2.33 -3.32 4.97
CA GLY A 39 -3.79 -3.37 4.87
C GLY A 39 -4.29 -4.48 3.95
N TRP A 40 -3.70 -4.62 2.75
CA TRP A 40 -4.07 -5.68 1.82
C TRP A 40 -3.73 -7.08 2.32
N ARG A 41 -2.58 -7.27 2.99
CA ARG A 41 -2.25 -8.54 3.65
C ARG A 41 -3.26 -8.91 4.73
N GLN A 42 -3.70 -7.92 5.51
CA GLN A 42 -4.74 -8.14 6.52
C GLN A 42 -6.07 -8.56 5.87
N VAL A 43 -6.51 -7.85 4.82
CA VAL A 43 -7.75 -8.20 4.07
C VAL A 43 -7.68 -9.62 3.52
N LEU A 44 -6.57 -10.00 2.90
CA LEU A 44 -6.43 -11.30 2.25
C LEU A 44 -6.18 -12.43 3.26
N GLY A 45 -5.54 -12.14 4.39
CA GLY A 45 -5.23 -13.10 5.44
C GLY A 45 -6.42 -13.39 6.36
N ASP A 46 -7.24 -12.39 6.67
CA ASP A 46 -8.47 -12.53 7.43
C ASP A 46 -9.57 -11.59 6.91
N PRO A 47 -10.22 -11.94 5.79
CA PRO A 47 -11.29 -11.11 5.22
C PRO A 47 -12.52 -11.01 6.12
N ALA A 48 -12.66 -11.91 7.11
CA ALA A 48 -13.78 -11.89 8.05
C ALA A 48 -13.60 -10.89 9.21
N SER A 49 -12.35 -10.47 9.50
CA SER A 49 -12.06 -9.46 10.52
C SER A 49 -12.41 -8.04 10.09
N TYR A 50 -12.61 -7.79 8.80
CA TYR A 50 -13.03 -6.48 8.32
C TYR A 50 -14.49 -6.23 8.71
N PRO A 51 -14.77 -5.14 9.44
CA PRO A 51 -16.13 -4.86 9.89
C PRO A 51 -17.03 -4.70 8.67
N ARG A 52 -18.09 -5.51 8.60
CA ARG A 52 -19.16 -5.38 7.62
C ARG A 52 -20.05 -4.18 7.97
N HIS A 53 -19.48 -2.98 8.03
CA HIS A 53 -20.26 -1.74 8.09
C HIS A 53 -20.64 -1.34 6.67
N LEU A 54 -21.64 -2.05 6.13
CA LEU A 54 -22.51 -1.54 5.09
C LEU A 54 -23.79 -1.10 5.81
N THR A 55 -23.89 0.19 6.11
CA THR A 55 -25.14 0.84 6.51
C THR A 55 -25.36 2.03 5.59
#